data_AF-A0A0G1B7C8-F1
#
_entry.id   AF-A0A0G1B7C8-F1
#
_cell.length_a   1.000
_cell.length_b   1.000
_cell.length_c   1.000
_cell.angle_alpha   90.00
_cell.angle_beta   90.00
_cell.angle_gamma   90.00
#
_symmetry.space_group_name_H-M   'P 1'
#
loop_
_entity.id
_entity.type
_entity.pdbx_description
1 polymer ?
#
loop_
_entity_poly.entity_id
_entity_poly.type
_entity_poly.pdbx_seq_one_letter_code
_entity_poly.pdbx_strand_id
1 'polypeptide(L)'
;MTVGSFTPDAQNALLKLMEEPPADVYFFISASSPDALSLILRSRLAVLFERRGLDLEKEKMDFLEKFLKASPVQRLKLANFFSDDRARTIEFVKGLEAASVYFFSAQGGEKRKLRDFAEEARLNRRLLDHPALSCRLILEHLALTLPRLEK
;
A
#
# COMPACT_ATOMS: atom_id res chain seq x y z
N MET A 1 6.32 -5.43 15.89
CA MET A 1 6.87 -6.78 15.71
C MET A 1 5.86 -7.58 14.90
N THR A 2 6.27 -8.24 13.81
CA THR A 2 5.40 -9.10 13.00
C THR A 2 5.47 -10.53 13.53
N VAL A 3 4.34 -11.21 13.67
CA VAL A 3 4.30 -12.57 14.25
C VAL A 3 5.10 -13.60 13.45
N GLY A 4 5.36 -13.32 12.16
CA GLY A 4 6.25 -14.14 11.33
C GLY A 4 7.72 -14.22 11.79
N SER A 5 8.16 -13.39 12.75
CA SER A 5 9.50 -13.49 13.35
C SER A 5 9.52 -14.27 14.66
N PHE A 6 8.42 -14.87 15.08
CA PHE A 6 8.34 -15.64 16.32
C PHE A 6 8.97 -17.02 16.15
N THR A 7 9.67 -17.49 17.19
CA THR A 7 10.12 -18.87 17.26
C THR A 7 8.93 -19.83 17.25
N PRO A 8 9.10 -21.08 16.81
CA PRO A 8 8.03 -22.08 16.86
C PRO A 8 7.40 -22.21 18.26
N ASP A 9 8.23 -22.19 19.31
CA ASP A 9 7.76 -22.27 20.70
C ASP A 9 6.89 -21.07 21.10
N ALA A 10 7.25 -19.87 20.65
CA ALA A 10 6.46 -18.66 20.89
C ALA A 10 5.11 -18.71 20.16
N GLN A 11 5.07 -19.25 18.92
CA GLN A 11 3.81 -19.46 18.20
C GLN A 11 2.91 -20.49 18.90
N ASN A 12 3.49 -21.57 19.43
CA ASN A 12 2.75 -22.60 20.18
C ASN A 12 2.23 -22.08 21.53
N ALA A 13 2.99 -21.24 22.22
CA ALA A 13 2.53 -20.60 23.45
C ALA A 13 1.34 -19.66 23.19
N LEU A 14 1.39 -18.89 22.09
CA LEU A 14 0.28 -18.02 21.68
C LEU A 14 -0.97 -18.83 21.33
N LEU A 15 -0.81 -19.98 20.67
CA LEU A 15 -1.92 -20.87 20.33
C LEU A 15 -2.72 -21.27 21.58
N LYS A 16 -2.03 -21.65 22.66
CA LYS A 16 -2.70 -22.03 23.93
C LYS A 16 -3.55 -20.90 24.51
N LEU A 17 -3.09 -19.65 24.39
CA LEU A 17 -3.86 -18.48 24.84
C LEU A 17 -5.08 -18.18 23.96
N MET A 18 -5.06 -18.61 22.70
CA MET A 18 -6.16 -18.41 21.75
C MET A 18 -7.22 -19.52 21.82
N GLU A 19 -6.87 -20.71 22.32
CA GLU A 19 -7.84 -21.80 22.51
C GLU A 19 -8.80 -21.53 23.66
N GLU A 20 -8.31 -20.92 24.74
CA GLU A 20 -9.12 -20.45 25.87
C GLU A 20 -8.77 -18.99 26.17
N PRO A 21 -9.27 -18.04 25.35
CA PRO A 21 -9.00 -16.64 25.58
C PRO A 21 -9.67 -16.19 26.88
N PRO A 22 -8.98 -15.41 27.73
CA PRO A 22 -9.62 -14.76 28.87
C PRO A 22 -10.79 -13.88 28.40
N ALA A 23 -11.78 -13.70 29.26
CA ALA A 23 -12.88 -12.78 29.00
C ALA A 23 -12.34 -11.38 28.68
N ASP A 24 -12.97 -10.72 27.70
CA ASP A 24 -12.64 -9.36 27.25
C ASP A 24 -11.23 -9.15 26.65
N VAL A 25 -10.58 -10.22 26.18
CA VAL A 25 -9.29 -10.13 25.46
C VAL A 25 -9.47 -10.33 23.96
N TYR A 26 -8.91 -9.41 23.18
CA TYR A 26 -8.91 -9.46 21.72
C TYR A 26 -7.49 -9.54 21.16
N PHE A 27 -7.25 -10.49 20.26
CA PHE A 27 -5.96 -10.65 19.59
C PHE A 27 -5.99 -10.01 18.20
N PHE A 28 -5.12 -9.03 17.98
CA PHE A 28 -4.86 -8.47 16.65
C PHE A 28 -3.44 -8.81 16.22
N ILE A 29 -3.33 -9.60 15.13
CA ILE A 29 -2.05 -10.08 14.61
C ILE A 29 -1.75 -9.44 13.26
N SER A 30 -0.55 -8.88 13.13
CA SER A 30 -0.01 -8.38 11.87
C SER A 30 1.15 -9.26 11.41
N ALA A 31 1.06 -9.75 10.18
CA ALA A 31 2.07 -10.55 9.51
C ALA A 31 2.27 -10.04 8.09
N SER A 32 3.46 -10.27 7.52
CA SER A 32 3.79 -9.88 6.14
C SER A 32 2.95 -10.63 5.11
N SER A 33 2.57 -11.87 5.42
CA SER A 33 1.62 -12.69 4.68
C SER A 33 0.98 -13.71 5.63
N PRO A 34 -0.20 -14.28 5.29
CA PRO A 34 -0.81 -15.36 6.06
C PRO A 34 0.09 -16.60 6.18
N ASP A 35 0.95 -16.83 5.18
CA ASP A 35 1.87 -17.98 5.15
C ASP A 35 3.08 -17.83 6.09
N ALA A 36 3.32 -16.63 6.62
CA ALA A 36 4.33 -16.42 7.65
C ALA A 36 3.91 -16.97 9.03
N LEU A 37 2.64 -17.40 9.17
CA LEU A 37 2.10 -18.03 10.37
C LEU A 37 2.02 -19.54 10.17
N SER A 38 2.22 -20.32 11.25
CA SER A 38 1.98 -21.75 11.19
C SER A 38 0.51 -22.05 10.80
N LEU A 39 0.29 -23.15 10.08
CA LEU A 39 -1.04 -23.56 9.64
C LEU A 39 -2.05 -23.65 10.79
N ILE A 40 -1.59 -24.13 11.95
CA ILE A 40 -2.40 -24.33 13.15
C ILE A 40 -2.86 -22.98 13.71
N LEU A 41 -1.94 -22.02 13.87
CA LEU A 41 -2.28 -20.67 14.33
C LEU A 41 -3.19 -19.94 13.33
N ARG A 42 -2.91 -20.07 12.03
CA ARG A 42 -3.71 -19.47 10.95
C ARG A 42 -5.16 -19.94 11.00
N SER A 43 -5.40 -21.22 11.30
CA SER A 43 -6.76 -21.77 11.36
C SER A 43 -7.66 -21.18 12.46
N ARG A 44 -7.06 -20.54 13.47
CA ARG A 44 -7.76 -19.89 14.60
C ARG A 44 -7.94 -18.39 14.42
N LEU A 45 -7.50 -17.83 13.30
CA LEU A 45 -7.52 -16.39 13.03
C LEU A 45 -8.49 -16.07 11.88
N ALA A 46 -9.15 -14.92 11.98
CA ALA A 46 -9.88 -14.33 10.88
C ALA A 46 -8.99 -13.28 10.18
N VAL A 47 -8.89 -13.37 8.85
CA VAL A 47 -8.19 -12.35 8.05
C VAL A 47 -9.08 -11.12 7.93
N LEU A 48 -8.72 -10.05 8.64
CA LEU A 48 -9.43 -8.77 8.58
C LEU A 48 -8.92 -7.89 7.43
N PHE A 49 -7.62 -7.95 7.14
CA PHE A 49 -6.97 -7.15 6.11
C PHE A 49 -5.92 -8.00 5.42
N GLU A 50 -6.17 -8.33 4.15
CA GLU A 50 -5.16 -8.92 3.29
C GLU A 50 -4.67 -7.84 2.33
N ARG A 51 -3.37 -7.54 2.36
CA ARG A 51 -2.75 -6.85 1.23
C ARG A 51 -2.72 -7.85 0.09
N ARG A 52 -3.81 -7.93 -0.66
CA ARG A 52 -3.77 -8.55 -1.99
C ARG A 52 -2.66 -7.81 -2.73
N GLY A 53 -1.64 -8.55 -3.16
CA GLY A 53 -0.76 -8.05 -4.20
C GLY A 53 -1.67 -7.52 -5.29
N LEU A 54 -1.41 -6.29 -5.71
CA LEU A 54 -2.16 -5.70 -6.80
C LEU A 54 -2.09 -6.67 -7.99
N ASP A 55 -3.20 -7.32 -8.33
CA ASP A 55 -3.44 -7.83 -9.68
C ASP A 55 -3.69 -6.62 -10.59
N LEU A 56 -2.74 -5.69 -10.62
CA LEU A 56 -2.70 -4.67 -11.65
C LEU A 56 -2.20 -5.37 -12.90
N GLU A 57 -3.00 -5.31 -13.96
CA GLU A 57 -2.58 -5.71 -15.29
C GLU A 57 -1.18 -5.16 -15.59
N LYS A 58 -0.32 -5.99 -16.18
CA LYS A 58 1.09 -5.65 -16.43
C LYS A 58 1.25 -4.30 -17.14
N GLU A 59 0.34 -3.98 -18.05
CA GLU A 59 0.30 -2.68 -18.74
C GLU A 59 0.07 -1.49 -17.80
N LYS A 60 -0.81 -1.63 -16.80
CA LYS A 60 -1.03 -0.59 -15.78
C LYS A 60 0.21 -0.41 -14.91
N MET A 61 0.88 -1.51 -14.54
CA MET A 61 2.14 -1.45 -13.78
C MET A 61 3.25 -0.75 -14.58
N ASP A 62 3.43 -1.09 -15.86
CA ASP A 62 4.41 -0.45 -16.73
C ASP A 62 4.14 1.04 -16.90
N PHE A 63 2.86 1.45 -16.97
CA PHE A 63 2.48 2.84 -17.03
C PHE A 63 2.81 3.60 -15.73
N LEU A 64 2.49 3.01 -14.58
CA LEU A 64 2.80 3.59 -13.27
C LEU A 64 4.31 3.72 -13.06
N GLU A 65 5.08 2.72 -13.50
CA GLU A 65 6.54 2.78 -13.48
C GLU A 65 7.08 3.94 -14.32
N LYS A 66 6.55 4.11 -15.54
CA LYS A 66 6.89 5.25 -16.41
C LYS A 66 6.56 6.57 -15.75
N PHE A 67 5.40 6.70 -15.11
CA PHE A 67 5.00 7.91 -14.38
C PHE A 67 5.97 8.22 -13.24
N LEU A 68 6.34 7.21 -12.45
CA LEU A 68 7.25 7.35 -11.32
C LEU A 68 8.69 7.72 -11.74
N LYS A 69 9.14 7.27 -12.92
CA LYS A 69 10.46 7.60 -13.49
C LYS A 69 10.49 8.89 -14.31
N ALA A 70 9.32 9.39 -14.70
CA ALA A 70 9.18 10.61 -15.50
C ALA A 70 9.61 11.87 -14.72
N SER A 71 10.01 12.92 -15.45
CA SER A 71 10.27 14.23 -14.87
C SER A 71 8.97 14.91 -14.42
N PRO A 72 9.02 15.90 -13.49
CA PRO A 72 7.81 16.61 -13.05
C PRO A 72 6.98 17.18 -14.21
N VAL A 73 7.64 17.72 -15.24
CA VAL A 73 6.98 18.24 -16.45
C VAL A 73 6.26 17.14 -17.24
N GLN A 74 6.86 15.95 -17.34
CA GLN A 74 6.24 14.81 -18.00
C GLN A 74 5.08 14.25 -17.18
N ARG A 75 5.20 14.22 -15.84
CA ARG A 75 4.12 13.81 -14.94
C ARG A 75 2.91 14.73 -15.02
N LEU A 76 3.11 16.04 -15.13
CA LEU A 76 2.01 16.99 -15.33
C LEU A 76 1.25 16.72 -16.63
N LYS A 77 1.97 16.39 -17.73
CA LYS A 77 1.31 15.98 -18.98
C LYS A 77 0.51 14.70 -18.82
N LEU A 78 1.06 13.71 -18.11
CA LEU A 78 0.37 12.43 -17.84
C LEU A 78 -0.84 12.62 -16.91
N ALA A 79 -0.73 13.48 -15.91
CA ALA A 79 -1.80 13.82 -14.97
C ALA A 79 -3.04 14.42 -15.67
N ASN A 80 -2.83 15.26 -16.68
CA ASN A 80 -3.93 15.86 -17.44
C ASN A 80 -4.82 14.84 -18.16
N PHE A 81 -4.34 13.62 -18.45
CA PHE A 81 -5.17 12.58 -19.07
C PHE A 81 -6.20 11.98 -18.11
N PHE A 82 -6.00 12.11 -16.79
CA PHE A 82 -6.87 11.52 -15.78
C PHE A 82 -7.78 12.54 -15.09
N SER A 83 -7.49 13.84 -15.21
CA SER A 83 -8.17 14.90 -14.45
C SER A 83 -9.67 15.06 -14.74
N ASP A 84 -10.12 14.61 -15.92
CA ASP A 84 -11.49 14.83 -16.40
C ASP A 84 -12.48 13.81 -15.80
N ASP A 85 -11.99 12.63 -15.40
CA ASP A 85 -12.79 11.57 -14.81
C ASP A 85 -12.32 11.29 -13.38
N ARG A 86 -13.18 11.62 -12.41
CA ARG A 86 -12.90 11.42 -10.99
C ARG A 86 -12.69 9.95 -10.64
N ALA A 87 -13.45 9.03 -11.22
CA ALA A 87 -13.32 7.61 -10.94
C ALA A 87 -11.96 7.10 -11.41
N ARG A 88 -11.54 7.50 -12.61
CA ARG A 88 -10.20 7.19 -13.14
C ARG A 88 -9.09 7.83 -12.32
N THR A 89 -9.27 9.07 -11.86
CA THR A 89 -8.31 9.73 -10.97
C THR A 89 -8.12 8.95 -9.68
N ILE A 90 -9.22 8.51 -9.06
CA ILE A 90 -9.17 7.70 -7.83
C ILE A 90 -8.48 6.36 -8.08
N GLU A 91 -8.80 5.68 -9.18
CA GLU A 91 -8.14 4.42 -9.55
C GLU A 91 -6.64 4.61 -9.79
N PHE A 92 -6.26 5.68 -10.50
CA PHE A 92 -4.87 6.01 -10.75
C PHE A 92 -4.09 6.29 -9.46
N VAL A 93 -4.63 7.10 -8.54
CA VAL A 93 -3.95 7.41 -7.27
C VAL A 93 -3.86 6.16 -6.37
N LYS A 94 -4.88 5.29 -6.38
CA LYS A 94 -4.79 3.97 -5.71
C LYS A 94 -3.69 3.10 -6.30
N GLY A 95 -3.60 3.06 -7.63
CA GLY A 95 -2.54 2.37 -8.36
C GLY A 95 -1.17 2.93 -8.00
N LEU A 96 -1.03 4.25 -7.90
CA LEU A 96 0.21 4.93 -7.56
C LEU A 96 0.67 4.66 -6.11
N GLU A 97 -0.25 4.72 -5.14
CA GLU A 97 0.00 4.36 -3.74
C GLU A 97 0.57 2.94 -3.67
N ALA A 98 -0.08 2.00 -4.35
CA ALA A 98 0.26 0.61 -4.21
C ALA A 98 1.47 0.20 -5.09
N ALA A 99 1.67 0.84 -6.24
CA ALA A 99 2.90 0.71 -7.04
C ALA A 99 4.12 1.27 -6.30
N SER A 100 3.97 2.35 -5.53
CA SER A 100 5.07 2.89 -4.73
C SER A 100 5.54 1.88 -3.69
N VAL A 101 4.62 1.21 -2.99
CA VAL A 101 4.96 0.15 -2.05
C VAL A 101 5.71 -0.98 -2.76
N TYR A 102 5.23 -1.39 -3.94
CA TYR A 102 5.84 -2.46 -4.73
C TYR A 102 7.26 -2.12 -5.20
N PHE A 103 7.45 -1.01 -5.93
CA PHE A 103 8.74 -0.67 -6.52
C PHE A 103 9.83 -0.39 -5.48
N PHE A 104 9.49 0.26 -4.37
CA PHE A 104 10.46 0.53 -3.31
C PHE A 104 10.79 -0.73 -2.50
N SER A 105 9.86 -1.68 -2.35
CA SER A 105 10.14 -2.98 -1.74
C SER A 105 11.09 -3.83 -2.59
N ALA A 106 10.97 -3.75 -3.91
CA ALA A 106 11.81 -4.48 -4.87
C ALA A 106 13.21 -3.87 -5.03
N GLN A 107 13.36 -2.55 -4.92
CA GLN A 107 14.63 -1.85 -5.10
C GLN A 107 15.45 -1.67 -3.80
N GLY A 108 14.99 -2.20 -2.66
CA GLY A 108 15.70 -2.05 -1.37
C GLY A 108 15.84 -0.59 -0.92
N GLY A 109 14.93 0.28 -1.37
CA GLY A 109 15.03 1.72 -1.17
C GLY A 109 14.99 2.14 0.31
N GLU A 110 15.47 3.35 0.60
CA GLU A 110 15.37 3.94 1.93
C GLU A 110 13.90 3.91 2.41
N LYS A 111 13.65 3.14 3.48
CA LYS A 111 12.32 2.96 4.08
C LYS A 111 11.63 4.30 4.40
N ARG A 112 12.40 5.37 4.62
CA ARG A 112 11.91 6.73 4.86
C ARG A 112 11.29 7.35 3.61
N LYS A 113 11.98 7.35 2.47
CA LYS A 113 11.45 7.87 1.19
C LYS A 113 10.21 7.10 0.73
N LEU A 114 10.20 5.77 0.94
CA LEU A 114 9.04 4.94 0.68
C LEU A 114 7.83 5.35 1.52
N ARG A 115 8.04 5.57 2.82
CA ARG A 115 6.98 5.98 3.74
C ARG A 115 6.44 7.35 3.37
N ASP A 116 7.32 8.32 3.12
CA ASP A 116 6.93 9.68 2.78
C ASP A 116 6.13 9.70 1.46
N PHE A 117 6.53 8.89 0.47
CA PHE A 117 5.80 8.71 -0.77
C PHE A 117 4.40 8.12 -0.55
N ALA A 118 4.32 7.00 0.18
CA ALA A 118 3.07 6.29 0.40
C ALA A 118 2.09 7.13 1.24
N GLU A 119 2.59 7.85 2.24
CA GLU A 119 1.77 8.79 3.03
C GLU A 119 1.25 9.92 2.16
N GLU A 120 2.08 10.54 1.31
CA GLU A 120 1.63 11.62 0.43
C GLU A 120 0.54 11.16 -0.55
N ALA A 121 0.73 10.00 -1.19
CA ALA A 121 -0.28 9.41 -2.07
C ALA A 121 -1.59 9.10 -1.31
N ARG A 122 -1.48 8.56 -0.08
CA ARG A 122 -2.62 8.21 0.77
C ARG A 122 -3.39 9.44 1.26
N LEU A 123 -2.70 10.52 1.63
CA LEU A 123 -3.31 11.78 2.03
C LEU A 123 -4.11 12.38 0.88
N ASN A 124 -3.52 12.46 -0.30
CA ASN A 124 -4.17 12.96 -1.50
C ASN A 124 -5.33 12.06 -1.96
N ARG A 125 -5.26 10.73 -1.73
CA ARG A 125 -6.40 9.82 -1.93
C ARG A 125 -7.59 10.19 -1.04
N ARG A 126 -7.37 10.52 0.23
CA ARG A 126 -8.44 10.97 1.14
C ARG A 126 -9.07 12.28 0.67
N LEU A 127 -8.27 13.17 0.10
CA LEU A 127 -8.79 14.41 -0.51
C LEU A 127 -9.69 14.11 -1.72
N LEU A 128 -9.36 13.10 -2.53
CA LEU A 128 -10.22 12.64 -3.63
C LEU A 128 -11.54 11.99 -3.18
N ASP A 129 -11.65 11.58 -1.91
CA ASP A 129 -12.93 11.12 -1.37
C ASP A 129 -13.89 12.31 -1.12
N HIS A 130 -13.40 13.55 -1.04
CA HIS A 130 -14.22 14.77 -0.87
C HIS A 130 -14.67 15.39 -2.21
N PRO A 131 -15.97 15.37 -2.56
CA PRO A 131 -16.47 15.78 -3.88
C PRO A 131 -16.12 17.23 -4.28
N ALA A 132 -15.94 18.11 -3.30
CA ALA A 132 -15.67 19.54 -3.51
C ALA A 132 -14.23 19.84 -4.00
N LEU A 133 -13.32 18.87 -3.95
CA LEU A 133 -11.92 19.08 -4.35
C LEU A 133 -11.69 18.73 -5.81
N SER A 134 -10.88 19.55 -6.47
CA SER A 134 -10.50 19.39 -7.87
C SER A 134 -9.50 18.25 -8.06
N CYS A 135 -9.89 17.25 -8.85
CA CYS A 135 -9.03 16.13 -9.24
C CYS A 135 -7.73 16.62 -9.90
N ARG A 136 -7.82 17.68 -10.71
CA ARG A 136 -6.68 18.28 -11.40
C ARG A 136 -5.64 18.84 -10.43
N LEU A 137 -6.06 19.63 -9.44
CA LEU A 137 -5.13 20.22 -8.46
C LEU A 137 -4.40 19.14 -7.66
N ILE A 138 -5.12 18.06 -7.29
CA ILE A 138 -4.53 16.94 -6.55
C ILE A 138 -3.50 16.20 -7.41
N LEU A 139 -3.80 15.95 -8.69
CA LEU A 139 -2.85 15.30 -9.60
C LEU A 139 -1.64 16.18 -9.91
N GLU A 140 -1.82 17.49 -10.06
CA GLU A 140 -0.73 18.45 -10.25
C GLU A 140 0.18 18.51 -9.03
N HIS A 141 -0.39 18.56 -7.83
CA HIS A 141 0.35 18.48 -6.58
C HIS A 141 1.19 17.19 -6.51
N LEU A 142 0.57 16.03 -6.73
CA LEU A 142 1.27 14.74 -6.75
C LEU A 142 2.38 14.69 -7.81
N ALA A 143 2.16 15.25 -9.00
CA ALA A 143 3.18 15.28 -10.05
C ALA A 143 4.45 16.04 -9.62
N LEU A 144 4.30 17.08 -8.80
CA LEU A 144 5.36 17.98 -8.35
C LEU A 144 6.03 17.53 -7.04
N THR A 145 5.28 16.97 -6.10
CA THR A 145 5.78 16.63 -4.76
C THR A 145 6.39 15.25 -4.67
N LEU A 146 5.95 14.31 -5.51
CA LEU A 146 6.46 12.95 -5.47
C LEU A 146 7.94 12.91 -5.91
N PRO A 147 8.83 12.26 -5.15
CA PRO A 147 10.23 12.13 -5.55
C PRO A 147 10.34 11.29 -6.84
N ARG A 148 11.41 11.52 -7.60
CA ARG A 148 11.70 10.74 -8.80
C ARG A 148 12.36 9.41 -8.42
N LEU A 149 11.91 8.32 -9.03
CA LEU A 149 12.61 7.05 -8.97
C LEU A 149 13.84 7.16 -9.89
N GLU A 150 15.00 7.43 -9.29
CA GLU A 150 16.30 7.32 -9.97
C GLU A 150 16.75 5.85 -9.96
N LYS A 151 17.54 5.47 -10.97
CA LYS A 151 18.10 4.11 -11.07
C LYS A 151 19.17 3.88 -10.01
#